data_AF-A0A6F8YBV4-F1
#
_entry.id   AF-A0A6F8YBV4-F1
#
_cell.length_a   1.000
_cell.length_b   1.000
_cell.length_c   1.000
_cell.angle_alpha   90.00
_cell.angle_beta   90.00
_cell.angle_gamma   90.00
#
_symmetry.space_group_name_H-M   'P 1'
#
loop_
_entity.id
_entity.type
_entity.pdbx_description
1 polymer ?
#
loop_
_entity_poly.entity_id
_entity_poly.type
_entity_poly.pdbx_seq_one_letter_code
_entity_poly.pdbx_strand_id
1 'polypeptide(L)'
;MHPGSPPPPPPQPPASPGNQVGPVLPIVVGGLALLLLAGIIAGAMIISSTLENDGPGPSAAASQSAPAPPTSPSPSPSSSPSPSPSPSGSESPSPEPSTSEDPLHDPCLIGTWRETSHDTDTTIDGVQVRLHSWGAVQHFRANGTLQVRYGDRGVNARGTVNNRTYEVITTGRLDYNWQTDGGQILYSNAKATGTVIWRQSGRETGRGELRGSLDPERYTCSGNSLRQFGPTWTIELQRINTAPL
;
A
#
# COMPACT_ATOMS: atom_id res chain seq x y z
N MET A 1 -68.75 -7.29 -28.10
CA MET A 1 -67.68 -7.86 -27.27
C MET A 1 -66.44 -7.02 -27.52
N HIS A 2 -66.05 -6.17 -26.55
CA HIS A 2 -64.84 -5.34 -26.67
C HIS A 2 -63.63 -6.19 -26.29
N PRO A 3 -62.56 -6.23 -27.11
CA PRO A 3 -61.31 -6.88 -26.73
C PRO A 3 -60.72 -6.16 -25.51
N GLY A 4 -60.45 -6.90 -24.45
CA GLY A 4 -59.90 -6.36 -23.21
C GLY A 4 -58.52 -5.75 -23.46
N SER A 5 -58.30 -4.54 -22.92
CA SER A 5 -57.01 -3.88 -22.96
C SER A 5 -55.94 -4.75 -22.28
N PRO A 6 -54.73 -4.85 -22.86
CA PRO A 6 -53.65 -5.59 -22.25
C PRO A 6 -53.26 -4.96 -20.90
N PRO A 7 -52.81 -5.77 -19.93
CA PRO A 7 -52.35 -5.26 -18.64
C PRO A 7 -51.15 -4.32 -18.82
N PRO A 8 -51.01 -3.29 -17.97
CA PRO A 8 -49.87 -2.38 -18.02
C PRO A 8 -48.56 -3.15 -17.78
N PRO A 9 -47.46 -2.75 -18.44
CA PRO A 9 -46.17 -3.37 -18.21
C PRO A 9 -45.71 -3.18 -16.76
N PRO A 10 -44.92 -4.12 -16.21
CA PRO A 10 -44.36 -3.99 -14.89
C PRO A 10 -43.47 -2.74 -14.79
N PRO A 11 -43.39 -2.10 -13.60
CA PRO A 11 -42.54 -0.94 -13.40
C PRO A 11 -41.09 -1.28 -13.75
N GLN A 12 -40.49 -0.49 -14.66
CA GLN A 12 -39.09 -0.64 -15.01
C GLN A 12 -38.20 -0.34 -13.79
N PRO A 13 -37.16 -1.16 -13.54
CA PRO A 13 -36.17 -0.84 -12.52
C PRO A 13 -35.52 0.53 -12.82
N PRO A 14 -35.12 1.29 -11.79
CA PRO A 14 -34.45 2.56 -12.00
C PRO A 14 -33.24 2.36 -12.93
N ALA A 15 -33.12 3.24 -13.93
CA ALA A 15 -31.98 3.24 -14.84
C ALA A 15 -30.69 3.19 -14.03
N SER A 16 -29.83 2.20 -14.31
CA SER A 16 -28.49 2.15 -13.71
C SER A 16 -27.83 3.50 -13.94
N PRO A 17 -27.30 4.17 -12.90
CA PRO A 17 -26.53 5.39 -13.09
C PRO A 17 -25.47 5.09 -14.12
N GLY A 18 -25.53 5.82 -15.24
CA GLY A 18 -24.75 5.54 -16.42
C GLY A 18 -23.28 5.39 -16.06
N ASN A 19 -22.61 4.49 -16.79
CA ASN A 19 -21.17 4.29 -16.80
C ASN A 19 -20.45 5.62 -17.04
N GLN A 20 -20.33 6.45 -16.02
CA GLN A 20 -19.20 7.36 -15.91
C GLN A 20 -18.02 6.45 -15.60
N VAL A 21 -17.28 6.13 -16.65
CA VAL A 21 -15.93 5.58 -16.54
C VAL A 21 -15.08 6.71 -15.94
N GLY A 22 -15.20 6.88 -14.63
CA GLY A 22 -14.22 7.61 -13.85
C GLY A 22 -12.87 6.90 -13.98
N PRO A 23 -11.75 7.62 -13.84
CA PRO A 23 -10.43 7.03 -13.95
C PRO A 23 -10.33 5.83 -13.00
N VAL A 24 -10.13 4.65 -13.59
CA VAL A 24 -9.90 3.40 -12.87
C VAL A 24 -8.52 3.52 -12.24
N LEU A 25 -8.44 4.20 -11.08
CA LEU A 25 -7.23 4.24 -10.28
C LEU A 25 -7.06 2.84 -9.70
N PRO A 26 -6.00 2.09 -10.10
CA PRO A 26 -5.70 0.83 -9.43
C PRO A 26 -5.44 1.16 -7.96
N ILE A 27 -6.19 0.57 -7.04
CA ILE A 27 -5.80 0.63 -5.63
C ILE A 27 -4.64 -0.31 -5.46
N VAL A 28 -3.48 0.33 -5.45
CA VAL A 28 -2.19 -0.29 -5.33
C VAL A 28 -1.98 -0.60 -3.86
N VAL A 29 -2.16 -1.86 -3.44
CA VAL A 29 -1.39 -2.37 -2.30
C VAL A 29 0.00 -2.58 -2.88
N GLY A 30 0.89 -1.61 -2.68
CA GLY A 30 2.17 -1.55 -3.40
C GLY A 30 2.38 -0.34 -4.30
N GLY A 31 1.85 0.85 -3.95
CA GLY A 31 2.21 2.18 -4.48
C GLY A 31 2.58 2.35 -5.96
N LEU A 32 1.67 2.94 -6.76
CA LEU A 32 2.05 3.67 -7.96
C LEU A 32 1.11 4.86 -8.24
N ALA A 33 1.69 6.05 -8.19
CA ALA A 33 1.15 7.24 -8.83
C ALA A 33 1.34 7.10 -10.35
N LEU A 34 0.25 6.83 -11.08
CA LEU A 34 0.23 6.99 -12.54
C LEU A 34 -0.70 8.17 -12.89
N LEU A 35 -0.06 9.33 -13.02
CA LEU A 35 -0.57 10.49 -13.75
C LEU A 35 -0.78 10.09 -15.22
N LEU A 36 -2.04 9.98 -15.65
CA LEU A 36 -2.40 10.10 -17.06
C LEU A 36 -3.06 11.45 -17.30
N LEU A 37 -2.22 12.43 -17.61
CA LEU A 37 -2.57 13.59 -18.41
C LEU A 37 -2.66 13.15 -19.88
N ALA A 38 -3.87 13.11 -20.42
CA ALA A 38 -4.11 13.17 -21.86
C ALA A 38 -5.35 14.03 -22.10
N GLY A 39 -5.13 15.17 -22.76
CA GLY A 39 -6.11 16.22 -22.93
C GLY A 39 -7.20 15.91 -23.97
N ILE A 40 -8.31 16.63 -23.81
CA ILE A 40 -9.12 17.07 -24.94
C ILE A 40 -9.16 18.60 -24.88
N ILE A 41 -8.25 19.21 -25.64
CA ILE A 41 -8.43 20.53 -26.21
C ILE A 41 -9.26 20.32 -27.47
N ALA A 42 -10.50 20.82 -27.51
CA ALA A 42 -11.19 21.23 -28.73
C ALA A 42 -12.42 22.09 -28.42
N GLY A 43 -12.25 23.41 -28.55
CA GLY A 43 -13.26 24.45 -28.89
C GLY A 43 -14.44 24.69 -27.94
N ALA A 44 -14.92 25.91 -27.68
CA ALA A 44 -14.62 27.21 -28.29
C ALA A 44 -15.20 28.36 -27.41
N MET A 45 -14.54 29.51 -27.51
CA MET A 45 -15.06 30.88 -27.44
C MET A 45 -15.41 31.58 -26.09
N ILE A 46 -14.62 32.64 -25.86
CA ILE A 46 -14.97 34.05 -25.49
C ILE A 46 -15.54 34.23 -24.06
N ILE A 47 -14.90 35.00 -23.16
CA ILE A 47 -14.89 36.47 -23.09
C ILE A 47 -13.58 37.00 -22.47
N SER A 48 -13.00 37.99 -23.15
CA SER A 48 -11.95 38.89 -22.66
C SER A 48 -12.52 39.96 -21.73
N SER A 49 -11.88 40.20 -20.57
CA SER A 49 -11.76 41.55 -19.96
C SER A 49 -10.83 41.53 -18.72
N THR A 50 -9.59 41.97 -18.95
CA THR A 50 -8.80 42.97 -18.18
C THR A 50 -9.20 43.32 -16.73
N LEU A 51 -8.23 43.25 -15.81
CA LEU A 51 -7.64 44.36 -15.02
C LEU A 51 -6.66 43.73 -13.99
N GLU A 52 -5.34 43.83 -14.18
CA GLU A 52 -4.49 44.91 -13.63
C GLU A 52 -4.56 44.98 -12.09
N ASN A 53 -3.54 44.42 -11.42
CA ASN A 53 -3.10 44.91 -10.12
C ASN A 53 -1.62 44.54 -9.91
N ASP A 54 -0.76 45.44 -10.37
CA ASP A 54 0.63 45.55 -9.94
C ASP A 54 0.68 45.98 -8.47
N GLY A 55 1.54 45.32 -7.70
CA GLY A 55 1.86 45.76 -6.34
C GLY A 55 3.13 45.09 -5.81
N PRO A 56 4.31 45.72 -5.95
CA PRO A 56 5.53 45.27 -5.29
C PRO A 56 5.58 45.84 -3.87
N GLY A 57 5.47 44.98 -2.85
CA GLY A 57 5.71 45.34 -1.46
C GLY A 57 7.05 44.80 -0.96
N PRO A 58 8.12 45.61 -0.86
CA PRO A 58 9.34 45.22 -0.16
C PRO A 58 9.17 45.55 1.34
N SER A 59 9.09 44.53 2.19
CA SER A 59 9.26 44.73 3.64
C SER A 59 10.59 44.12 4.07
N ALA A 60 11.47 45.02 4.49
CA ALA A 60 12.84 44.76 4.90
C ALA A 60 12.95 44.21 6.33
N ALA A 61 14.09 43.53 6.55
CA ALA A 61 14.98 43.60 7.70
C ALA A 61 14.54 43.07 9.08
N ALA A 62 15.20 41.98 9.50
CA ALA A 62 16.04 41.88 10.70
C ALA A 62 16.79 40.53 10.64
N SER A 63 18.08 40.45 10.28
CA SER A 63 19.25 40.59 11.17
C SER A 63 19.06 40.02 12.57
N GLN A 64 19.61 38.82 12.81
CA GLN A 64 20.33 38.54 14.04
C GLN A 64 21.32 37.37 13.89
N SER A 65 22.48 37.58 14.48
CA SER A 65 23.75 36.91 14.27
C SER A 65 23.91 35.56 15.00
N ALA A 66 24.84 34.77 14.45
CA ALA A 66 25.70 33.72 15.02
C ALA A 66 25.89 33.69 16.57
N PRO A 67 26.15 32.52 17.19
CA PRO A 67 27.50 31.93 17.14
C PRO A 67 27.57 30.40 17.04
N ALA A 68 28.65 29.90 16.42
CA ALA A 68 29.10 28.52 16.51
C ALA A 68 29.84 28.27 17.84
N PRO A 69 29.81 27.01 18.35
CA PRO A 69 30.99 26.50 19.04
C PRO A 69 31.47 25.14 18.49
N PRO A 70 32.78 24.87 18.58
CA PRO A 70 33.42 23.60 18.23
C PRO A 70 33.35 22.60 19.39
N THR A 71 33.46 21.31 19.12
CA THR A 71 34.54 20.42 19.62
C THR A 71 34.18 18.93 19.49
N SER A 72 35.07 18.21 18.81
CA SER A 72 35.20 16.77 18.83
C SER A 72 35.90 16.32 20.10
N PRO A 73 35.46 15.19 20.70
CA PRO A 73 36.42 14.28 21.30
C PRO A 73 36.27 12.86 20.73
N SER A 74 37.40 12.36 20.20
CA SER A 74 37.67 10.96 19.94
C SER A 74 38.19 10.30 21.22
N PRO A 75 37.64 9.14 21.61
CA PRO A 75 38.39 8.19 22.40
C PRO A 75 38.51 6.84 21.69
N SER A 76 39.74 6.47 21.32
CA SER A 76 40.17 5.07 21.19
C SER A 76 40.58 4.53 22.55
N PRO A 77 40.11 3.33 22.90
CA PRO A 77 40.97 2.39 23.58
C PRO A 77 41.07 1.05 22.83
N SER A 78 42.32 0.72 22.51
CA SER A 78 42.79 -0.60 22.11
C SER A 78 42.96 -1.45 23.37
N SER A 79 42.32 -2.61 23.43
CA SER A 79 42.55 -3.63 24.46
C SER A 79 42.49 -5.01 23.82
N SER A 80 43.68 -5.52 23.49
CA SER A 80 43.94 -6.92 23.13
C SER A 80 44.31 -7.69 24.40
N PRO A 81 43.60 -8.79 24.69
CA PRO A 81 44.27 -9.95 25.23
C PRO A 81 43.94 -11.23 24.43
N SER A 82 45.00 -11.90 24.01
CA SER A 82 45.02 -13.32 23.60
C SER A 82 45.12 -14.20 24.84
N PRO A 83 44.30 -15.25 24.96
CA PRO A 83 44.92 -16.57 25.02
C PRO A 83 44.17 -17.63 24.20
N SER A 84 44.99 -18.44 23.53
CA SER A 84 44.63 -19.70 22.87
C SER A 84 44.61 -20.85 23.87
N PRO A 85 43.53 -21.65 23.89
CA PRO A 85 43.66 -23.08 24.11
C PRO A 85 43.11 -23.84 22.89
N SER A 86 43.96 -24.72 22.36
CA SER A 86 43.65 -25.66 21.29
C SER A 86 43.22 -27.00 21.89
N PRO A 87 41.94 -27.42 21.78
CA PRO A 87 41.58 -28.82 21.88
C PRO A 87 41.54 -29.44 20.48
N SER A 88 42.48 -30.35 20.22
CA SER A 88 42.38 -31.34 19.15
C SER A 88 41.24 -32.30 19.48
N GLY A 89 40.08 -32.09 18.85
CA GLY A 89 38.98 -33.05 18.79
C GLY A 89 38.58 -33.23 17.33
N SER A 90 39.21 -34.17 16.65
CA SER A 90 38.87 -34.54 15.27
C SER A 90 37.72 -35.53 15.29
N GLU A 91 36.50 -35.04 15.49
CA GLU A 91 35.30 -35.80 15.15
C GLU A 91 34.94 -35.47 13.72
N SER A 92 35.04 -36.47 12.84
CA SER A 92 34.63 -36.37 11.44
C SER A 92 33.11 -36.16 11.40
N PRO A 93 32.60 -34.98 10.99
CA PRO A 93 31.16 -34.78 10.90
C PRO A 93 30.60 -35.68 9.80
N SER A 94 29.62 -36.48 10.17
CA SER A 94 28.73 -37.19 9.25
C SER A 94 28.13 -36.16 8.29
N PRO A 95 28.03 -36.43 6.97
CA PRO A 95 27.43 -35.49 6.03
C PRO A 95 25.98 -35.26 6.42
N GLU A 96 25.69 -34.10 7.01
CA GLU A 96 24.32 -33.63 7.18
C GLU A 96 23.68 -33.53 5.79
N PRO A 97 22.41 -33.93 5.64
CA PRO A 97 21.70 -33.75 4.40
C PRO A 97 21.70 -32.24 4.10
N SER A 98 22.40 -31.84 3.04
CA SER A 98 22.26 -30.52 2.44
C SER A 98 20.86 -30.44 1.85
N THR A 99 19.85 -30.19 2.68
CA THR A 99 18.65 -29.50 2.23
C THR A 99 19.15 -28.22 1.62
N SER A 100 19.23 -28.19 0.28
CA SER A 100 19.31 -26.95 -0.47
C SER A 100 18.02 -26.20 -0.14
N GLU A 101 18.04 -25.46 0.96
CA GLU A 101 17.08 -24.41 1.23
C GLU A 101 17.19 -23.49 0.03
N ASP A 102 16.18 -23.55 -0.84
CA ASP A 102 16.09 -22.69 -1.99
C ASP A 102 16.18 -21.25 -1.47
N PRO A 103 17.32 -20.56 -1.68
CA PRO A 103 17.64 -19.31 -0.98
C PRO A 103 16.74 -18.15 -1.40
N LEU A 104 15.74 -18.42 -2.25
CA LEU A 104 14.77 -17.48 -2.76
C LEU A 104 13.73 -17.04 -1.73
N HIS A 105 13.53 -17.73 -0.60
CA HIS A 105 12.54 -17.35 0.41
C HIS A 105 13.17 -17.10 1.78
N ASP A 106 13.04 -15.88 2.30
CA ASP A 106 13.38 -15.56 3.69
C ASP A 106 12.48 -16.37 4.66
N PRO A 107 13.05 -17.28 5.49
CA PRO A 107 12.29 -18.09 6.43
C PRO A 107 11.47 -17.25 7.43
N CYS A 108 11.90 -16.02 7.74
CA CYS A 108 11.17 -15.14 8.63
C CYS A 108 9.79 -14.79 8.07
N LEU A 109 9.64 -14.62 6.76
CA LEU A 109 8.35 -14.24 6.16
C LEU A 109 7.33 -15.36 6.24
N ILE A 110 7.75 -16.63 6.25
CA ILE A 110 6.85 -17.78 6.21
C ILE A 110 5.90 -17.78 7.40
N GLY A 111 4.59 -17.77 7.15
CA GLY A 111 3.55 -17.80 8.18
C GLY A 111 2.35 -16.92 7.87
N THR A 112 1.46 -16.82 8.86
CA THR A 112 0.26 -15.96 8.80
C THR A 112 0.50 -14.68 9.59
N TRP A 113 0.18 -13.55 8.96
CA TRP A 113 0.41 -12.20 9.45
C TRP A 113 -0.88 -11.41 9.40
N ARG A 114 -1.20 -10.70 10.46
CA ARG A 114 -2.30 -9.74 10.48
C ARG A 114 -1.74 -8.33 10.45
N GLU A 115 -2.23 -7.54 9.51
CA GLU A 115 -1.99 -6.11 9.44
C GLU A 115 -2.53 -5.43 10.70
N THR A 116 -1.64 -4.80 11.47
CA THR A 116 -1.96 -4.00 12.65
C THR A 116 -2.02 -2.51 12.34
N SER A 117 -1.34 -2.08 11.27
CA SER A 117 -1.37 -0.70 10.77
C SER A 117 -1.01 -0.69 9.29
N HIS A 118 -1.67 0.15 8.50
CA HIS A 118 -1.28 0.47 7.14
C HIS A 118 -1.60 1.94 6.87
N ASP A 119 -0.57 2.71 6.57
CA ASP A 119 -0.71 4.07 6.09
C ASP A 119 -0.38 4.13 4.60
N THR A 120 -1.21 4.82 3.83
CA THR A 120 -1.05 5.03 2.39
C THR A 120 -1.29 6.50 2.06
N ASP A 121 -0.36 7.13 1.34
CA ASP A 121 -0.55 8.43 0.72
C ASP A 121 -1.08 8.22 -0.71
N THR A 122 -2.26 8.76 -1.02
CA THR A 122 -2.91 8.59 -2.33
C THR A 122 -3.65 9.86 -2.76
N THR A 123 -4.06 9.91 -4.02
CA THR A 123 -4.90 10.97 -4.58
C THR A 123 -6.29 10.43 -4.90
N ILE A 124 -7.33 11.04 -4.34
CA ILE A 124 -8.74 10.72 -4.62
C ILE A 124 -9.39 11.99 -5.16
N ASP A 125 -9.93 11.95 -6.37
CA ASP A 125 -10.57 13.10 -7.04
C ASP A 125 -9.70 14.38 -7.04
N GLY A 126 -8.39 14.21 -7.25
CA GLY A 126 -7.40 15.30 -7.25
C GLY A 126 -6.97 15.80 -5.87
N VAL A 127 -7.46 15.20 -4.78
CA VAL A 127 -7.10 15.56 -3.41
C VAL A 127 -6.10 14.55 -2.84
N GLN A 128 -4.94 15.03 -2.41
CA GLN A 128 -3.96 14.22 -1.69
C GLN A 128 -4.51 13.89 -0.29
N VAL A 129 -4.56 12.61 0.04
CA VAL A 129 -5.06 12.10 1.32
C VAL A 129 -4.14 11.01 1.85
N ARG A 130 -3.86 11.05 3.15
CA ARG A 130 -3.28 9.92 3.89
C ARG A 130 -4.41 9.08 4.45
N LEU A 131 -4.47 7.82 4.03
CA LEU A 131 -5.42 6.83 4.50
C LEU A 131 -4.74 5.92 5.52
N HIS A 132 -5.49 5.55 6.56
CA HIS A 132 -5.08 4.59 7.57
C HIS A 132 -6.04 3.40 7.60
N SER A 133 -5.51 2.17 7.56
CA SER A 133 -6.28 0.91 7.66
C SER A 133 -5.59 -0.13 8.55
N TRP A 134 -6.30 -1.23 8.80
CA TRP A 134 -5.78 -2.42 9.46
C TRP A 134 -6.66 -3.64 9.17
N GLY A 135 -6.16 -4.83 9.52
CA GLY A 135 -6.97 -6.05 9.61
C GLY A 135 -6.89 -7.00 8.42
N ALA A 136 -6.21 -6.63 7.33
CA ALA A 136 -5.87 -7.58 6.27
C ALA A 136 -5.02 -8.73 6.85
N VAL A 137 -5.18 -9.94 6.29
CA VAL A 137 -4.39 -11.12 6.69
C VAL A 137 -3.57 -11.58 5.50
N GLN A 138 -2.25 -11.62 5.67
CA GLN A 138 -1.30 -12.13 4.69
C GLN A 138 -0.83 -13.53 5.11
N HIS A 139 -0.68 -14.45 4.16
CA HIS A 139 -0.19 -15.80 4.42
C HIS A 139 0.89 -16.17 3.40
N PHE A 140 2.15 -16.09 3.84
CA PHE A 140 3.33 -16.45 3.06
C PHE A 140 3.61 -17.95 3.26
N ARG A 141 3.58 -18.72 2.17
CA ARG A 141 3.88 -20.15 2.18
C ARG A 141 5.30 -20.41 1.69
N ALA A 142 5.92 -21.46 2.22
CA ALA A 142 7.27 -21.89 1.86
C ALA A 142 7.41 -22.31 0.37
N ASN A 143 6.30 -22.56 -0.32
CA ASN A 143 6.28 -22.88 -1.75
C ASN A 143 6.25 -21.64 -2.66
N GLY A 144 6.56 -20.45 -2.15
CA GLY A 144 6.58 -19.21 -2.92
C GLY A 144 5.20 -18.66 -3.29
N THR A 145 4.13 -19.06 -2.58
CA THR A 145 2.79 -18.46 -2.76
C THR A 145 2.41 -17.56 -1.59
N LEU A 146 1.79 -16.42 -1.91
CA LEU A 146 1.27 -15.45 -0.95
C LEU A 146 -0.22 -15.29 -1.19
N GLN A 147 -1.00 -15.28 -0.11
CA GLN A 147 -2.41 -14.90 -0.14
C GLN A 147 -2.67 -13.72 0.79
N VAL A 148 -3.38 -12.71 0.31
CA VAL A 148 -3.86 -11.57 1.11
C VAL A 148 -5.38 -11.60 1.17
N ARG A 149 -5.97 -11.59 2.37
CA ARG A 149 -7.42 -11.59 2.59
C ARG A 149 -7.85 -10.30 3.28
N TYR A 150 -8.87 -9.65 2.73
CA TYR A 150 -9.47 -8.44 3.30
C TYR A 150 -10.72 -8.73 4.15
N GLY A 151 -11.16 -9.99 4.20
CA GLY A 151 -12.34 -10.42 4.94
C GLY A 151 -13.66 -10.01 4.28
N ASP A 152 -14.77 -10.62 4.72
CA ASP A 152 -16.09 -10.42 4.09
C ASP A 152 -16.68 -9.04 4.39
N ARG A 153 -16.32 -8.45 5.53
CA ARG A 153 -16.69 -7.07 5.89
C ARG A 153 -15.76 -6.02 5.26
N GLY A 154 -14.69 -6.48 4.62
CA GLY A 154 -13.64 -5.64 4.05
C GLY A 154 -12.74 -4.97 5.08
N VAL A 155 -11.63 -4.43 4.58
CA VAL A 155 -10.73 -3.51 5.28
C VAL A 155 -11.12 -2.09 4.88
N ASN A 156 -11.35 -1.24 5.88
CA ASN A 156 -11.71 0.16 5.65
C ASN A 156 -10.49 1.05 5.92
N ALA A 157 -9.98 1.69 4.87
CA ALA A 157 -8.95 2.71 4.95
C ALA A 157 -9.60 4.10 5.01
N ARG A 158 -9.21 4.93 5.98
CA ARG A 158 -9.85 6.23 6.22
C ARG A 158 -8.84 7.36 6.34
N GLY A 159 -9.22 8.53 5.83
CA GLY A 159 -8.46 9.78 5.99
C GLY A 159 -9.41 10.98 5.96
N THR A 160 -8.95 12.13 6.47
CA THR A 160 -9.73 13.38 6.47
C THR A 160 -8.89 14.54 5.95
N VAL A 161 -9.43 15.29 4.99
CA VAL A 161 -8.82 16.51 4.44
C VAL A 161 -9.89 17.57 4.29
N ASN A 162 -9.63 18.80 4.75
CA ASN A 162 -10.58 19.93 4.66
C ASN A 162 -11.99 19.61 5.16
N ASN A 163 -12.09 18.93 6.32
CA ASN A 163 -13.35 18.49 6.93
C ASN A 163 -14.20 17.53 6.06
N ARG A 164 -13.59 16.89 5.05
CA ARG A 164 -14.18 15.81 4.26
C ARG A 164 -13.47 14.51 4.60
N THR A 165 -14.26 13.47 4.90
CA THR A 165 -13.75 12.12 5.14
C THR A 165 -13.69 11.36 3.81
N TYR A 166 -12.58 10.68 3.58
CA TYR A 166 -12.38 9.78 2.46
C TYR A 166 -12.26 8.36 3.03
N GLU A 167 -13.02 7.43 2.46
CA GLU A 167 -12.97 6.02 2.82
C GLU A 167 -12.72 5.18 1.58
N VAL A 168 -11.90 4.14 1.74
CA VAL A 168 -11.66 3.11 0.75
C VAL A 168 -11.94 1.76 1.41
N ILE A 169 -12.97 1.07 0.94
CA ILE A 169 -13.41 -0.20 1.51
C ILE A 169 -13.02 -1.31 0.53
N THR A 170 -12.05 -2.12 0.92
CA THR A 170 -11.51 -3.22 0.10
C THR A 170 -12.05 -4.55 0.60
N THR A 171 -12.64 -5.36 -0.28
CA THR A 171 -13.13 -6.72 0.04
C THR A 171 -12.48 -7.75 -0.86
N GLY A 172 -12.45 -9.01 -0.42
CA GLY A 172 -11.99 -10.14 -1.23
C GLY A 172 -10.58 -10.60 -0.92
N ARG A 173 -9.87 -11.04 -1.96
CA ARG A 173 -8.60 -11.76 -1.86
C ARG A 173 -7.66 -11.48 -3.02
N LEU A 174 -6.36 -11.47 -2.71
CA LEU A 174 -5.27 -11.51 -3.68
C LEU A 174 -4.47 -12.78 -3.49
N ASP A 175 -4.04 -13.39 -4.59
CA ASP A 175 -3.09 -14.49 -4.62
C ASP A 175 -1.89 -14.09 -5.50
N TYR A 176 -0.67 -14.36 -5.03
CA TYR A 176 0.59 -14.05 -5.72
C TYR A 176 1.53 -15.25 -5.69
N ASN A 177 2.45 -15.27 -6.63
CA ASN A 177 3.75 -15.88 -6.41
C ASN A 177 4.70 -14.83 -5.82
N TRP A 178 5.57 -15.20 -4.89
CA TRP A 178 6.53 -14.29 -4.28
C TRP A 178 7.91 -14.95 -4.11
N GLN A 179 8.93 -14.11 -4.06
CA GLN A 179 10.30 -14.45 -3.67
C GLN A 179 10.95 -13.24 -2.98
N THR A 180 12.13 -13.43 -2.38
CA THR A 180 12.91 -12.35 -1.79
C THR A 180 14.25 -12.17 -2.48
N ASP A 181 14.68 -10.92 -2.64
CA ASP A 181 16.02 -10.56 -3.12
C ASP A 181 16.47 -9.24 -2.48
N GLY A 182 17.65 -9.22 -1.87
CA GLY A 182 18.24 -8.01 -1.29
C GLY A 182 17.36 -7.26 -0.29
N GLY A 183 16.56 -7.96 0.54
CA GLY A 183 15.63 -7.34 1.49
C GLY A 183 14.36 -6.75 0.84
N GLN A 184 14.05 -7.18 -0.39
CA GLN A 184 12.81 -6.87 -1.09
C GLN A 184 11.96 -8.13 -1.27
N ILE A 185 10.64 -7.96 -1.30
CA ILE A 185 9.67 -8.97 -1.75
C ILE A 185 9.35 -8.65 -3.21
N LEU A 186 9.52 -9.64 -4.07
CA LEU A 186 9.21 -9.56 -5.49
C LEU A 186 7.96 -10.40 -5.77
N TYR A 187 6.97 -9.80 -6.42
CA TYR A 187 5.70 -10.47 -6.72
C TYR A 187 5.57 -10.83 -8.20
N SER A 188 4.83 -11.88 -8.50
CA SER A 188 4.40 -12.23 -9.85
C SER A 188 3.05 -12.93 -9.86
N ASN A 189 2.43 -13.05 -11.04
CA ASN A 189 1.20 -13.81 -11.27
C ASN A 189 0.05 -13.41 -10.32
N ALA A 190 -0.14 -12.11 -10.11
CA ALA A 190 -1.19 -11.58 -9.26
C ALA A 190 -2.57 -11.99 -9.79
N LYS A 191 -3.40 -12.56 -8.91
CA LYS A 191 -4.80 -12.88 -9.16
C LYS A 191 -5.65 -12.23 -8.09
N ALA A 192 -6.69 -11.53 -8.50
CA ALA A 192 -7.56 -10.81 -7.61
C ALA A 192 -9.01 -11.29 -7.74
N THR A 193 -9.72 -11.35 -6.62
CA THR A 193 -11.17 -11.52 -6.59
C THR A 193 -11.71 -10.67 -5.47
N GLY A 194 -12.48 -9.64 -5.81
CA GLY A 194 -12.96 -8.69 -4.81
C GLY A 194 -13.36 -7.37 -5.42
N THR A 195 -13.78 -6.45 -4.56
CA THR A 195 -14.19 -5.11 -4.97
C THR A 195 -13.52 -4.07 -4.10
N VAL A 196 -13.39 -2.87 -4.65
CA VAL A 196 -13.06 -1.70 -3.89
C VAL A 196 -14.14 -0.64 -4.06
N ILE A 197 -14.55 -0.03 -2.95
CA ILE A 197 -15.57 1.01 -2.90
C ILE A 197 -14.92 2.28 -2.35
N TRP A 198 -15.08 3.39 -3.06
CA TRP A 198 -14.67 4.71 -2.60
C TRP A 198 -15.86 5.46 -2.03
N ARG A 199 -15.67 6.09 -0.87
CA ARG A 199 -16.67 6.99 -0.28
C ARG A 199 -16.06 8.33 0.06
N GLN A 200 -16.88 9.36 -0.09
CA GLN A 200 -16.59 10.70 0.40
C GLN A 200 -17.74 11.16 1.30
N SER A 201 -17.41 11.51 2.55
CA SER A 201 -18.36 11.95 3.58
C SER A 201 -19.57 10.99 3.71
N GLY A 202 -19.31 9.68 3.67
CA GLY A 202 -20.31 8.61 3.81
C GLY A 202 -21.07 8.25 2.53
N ARG A 203 -20.90 8.99 1.43
CA ARG A 203 -21.52 8.69 0.13
C ARG A 203 -20.57 7.91 -0.77
N GLU A 204 -21.02 6.81 -1.37
CA GLU A 204 -20.27 6.08 -2.41
C GLU A 204 -20.10 6.97 -3.64
N THR A 205 -18.84 7.20 -4.03
CA THR A 205 -18.44 8.01 -5.19
C THR A 205 -17.91 7.15 -6.33
N GLY A 206 -17.48 5.92 -6.05
CA GLY A 206 -17.01 4.99 -7.07
C GLY A 206 -16.95 3.55 -6.58
N ARG A 207 -16.82 2.64 -7.53
CA ARG A 207 -16.62 1.20 -7.31
C ARG A 207 -15.75 0.61 -8.41
N GLY A 208 -14.89 -0.31 -8.03
CA GLY A 208 -13.94 -0.96 -8.94
C GLY A 208 -13.62 -2.38 -8.52
N GLU A 209 -12.94 -3.10 -9.39
CA GLU A 209 -12.41 -4.43 -9.09
C GLU A 209 -11.13 -4.31 -8.26
N LEU A 210 -10.94 -5.26 -7.34
CA LEU A 210 -9.67 -5.41 -6.65
C LEU A 210 -8.56 -5.79 -7.64
N ARG A 211 -7.39 -5.19 -7.49
CA ARG A 211 -6.18 -5.48 -8.29
C ARG A 211 -4.98 -5.63 -7.36
N GLY A 212 -4.04 -6.50 -7.74
CA GLY A 212 -2.77 -6.65 -7.03
C GLY A 212 -1.66 -5.85 -7.71
N SER A 213 -0.73 -5.30 -6.93
CA SER A 213 0.50 -4.70 -7.47
C SER A 213 1.57 -5.77 -7.67
N LEU A 214 2.45 -5.53 -8.63
CA LEU A 214 3.68 -6.33 -8.81
C LEU A 214 4.94 -5.53 -8.47
N ASP A 215 4.77 -4.31 -7.96
CA ASP A 215 5.88 -3.47 -7.57
C ASP A 215 6.64 -4.10 -6.39
N PRO A 216 7.99 -4.16 -6.45
CA PRO A 216 8.80 -4.65 -5.34
C PRO A 216 8.59 -3.87 -4.05
N GLU A 217 8.62 -4.58 -2.92
CA GLU A 217 8.44 -3.98 -1.60
C GLU A 217 9.64 -4.24 -0.73
N ARG A 218 10.16 -3.21 -0.05
CA ARG A 218 11.19 -3.43 0.97
C ARG A 218 10.53 -3.98 2.24
N TYR A 219 11.25 -4.79 3.00
CA TYR A 219 10.72 -5.30 4.26
C TYR A 219 11.78 -5.42 5.35
N THR A 220 11.32 -5.50 6.59
CA THR A 220 12.09 -5.96 7.75
C THR A 220 11.26 -7.00 8.50
N CYS A 221 11.87 -8.14 8.83
CA CYS A 221 11.19 -9.20 9.57
C CYS A 221 12.03 -9.60 10.79
N SER A 222 11.39 -9.67 11.96
CA SER A 222 12.03 -10.12 13.19
C SER A 222 11.02 -10.78 14.12
N GLY A 223 11.17 -12.10 14.31
CA GLY A 223 10.30 -12.91 15.16
C GLY A 223 8.83 -12.85 14.73
N ASN A 224 8.02 -12.11 15.49
CA ASN A 224 6.58 -11.96 15.25
C ASN A 224 6.20 -10.58 14.66
N SER A 225 7.17 -9.75 14.29
CA SER A 225 6.95 -8.45 13.66
C SER A 225 7.46 -8.46 12.23
N LEU A 226 6.62 -7.95 11.31
CA LEU A 226 6.95 -7.73 9.91
C LEU A 226 6.55 -6.29 9.57
N ARG A 227 7.45 -5.56 8.91
CA ARG A 227 7.15 -4.25 8.32
C ARG A 227 7.46 -4.30 6.84
N GLN A 228 6.54 -3.79 6.04
CA GLN A 228 6.67 -3.67 4.59
C GLN A 228 6.60 -2.19 4.20
N PHE A 229 7.37 -1.80 3.19
CA PHE A 229 7.51 -0.42 2.74
C PHE A 229 7.45 -0.36 1.22
N GLY A 230 6.61 0.55 0.72
CA GLY A 230 6.67 1.00 -0.67
C GLY A 230 6.92 2.50 -0.76
N PRO A 231 6.83 3.07 -1.97
CA PRO A 231 7.12 4.49 -2.18
C PRO A 231 6.19 5.45 -1.45
N THR A 232 4.92 5.07 -1.29
CA THR A 232 3.85 5.93 -0.73
C THR A 232 3.13 5.31 0.45
N TRP A 233 3.64 4.21 1.02
CA TRP A 233 2.93 3.48 2.04
C TRP A 233 3.85 2.70 2.97
N THR A 234 3.31 2.35 4.14
CA THR A 234 3.96 1.48 5.13
C THR A 234 2.93 0.58 5.77
N ILE A 235 3.25 -0.70 5.91
CA ILE A 235 2.42 -1.70 6.57
C ILE A 235 3.19 -2.28 7.75
N GLU A 236 2.53 -2.40 8.89
CA GLU A 236 3.01 -3.15 10.05
C GLU A 236 2.11 -4.37 10.27
N LEU A 237 2.73 -5.53 10.44
CA LEU A 237 2.05 -6.79 10.64
C LEU A 237 2.59 -7.53 11.86
N GLN A 238 1.67 -8.24 12.51
CA GLN A 238 1.96 -9.14 13.62
C GLN A 238 1.68 -10.58 13.19
N ARG A 239 2.61 -11.48 13.49
CA ARG A 239 2.41 -12.91 13.27
C ARG A 239 1.26 -13.43 14.13
N ILE A 240 0.38 -14.23 13.55
CA ILE A 240 -0.73 -14.89 14.26
C ILE A 240 -0.59 -16.41 14.14
N ASN A 241 -0.86 -17.11 15.25
CA ASN A 241 -0.76 -18.59 15.31
C ASN A 241 -2.01 -19.29 14.79
N THR A 242 -2.99 -18.55 14.28
CA THR A 242 -4.23 -19.13 13.79
C THR A 242 -3.99 -19.74 12.41
N ALA A 243 -4.25 -21.05 12.30
CA ALA A 243 -4.37 -21.69 10.99
C ALA A 243 -5.39 -20.90 10.15
N PRO A 244 -5.15 -20.63 8.86
CA PRO A 244 -6.13 -19.95 8.03
C PRO A 244 -7.44 -20.76 8.04
N LEU A 245 -8.52 -20.12 8.52
CA LEU A 245 -9.90 -20.62 8.40
C LEU A 245 -10.33 -20.65 6.93
#